data_AF-A0A933JKV3-F1
#
_entry.id   AF-A0A933JKV3-F1
#
_cell.length_a   1.000
_cell.length_b   1.000
_cell.length_c   1.000
_cell.angle_alpha   90.00
_cell.angle_beta   90.00
_cell.angle_gamma   90.00
#
_symmetry.space_group_name_H-M   'P 1'
#
loop_
_entity.id
_entity.type
_entity.pdbx_description
1 polymer ?
#
loop_
_entity_poly.entity_id
_entity_poly.type
_entity_poly.pdbx_seq_one_letter_code
_entity_poly.pdbx_strand_id
1 'polypeptide(L)'
;MVRTLVVGLLLFGSLACEEERNRSTSRRTTTDGGPRSDGGPHSDLDAGATDAGDEVDGGTRPSVSEVDPACLDGLYTESLPMAGADIDSDVASYQPTAVRAFILTVLEKRYPIGKAVVEGGLANTRLGDCIDQFLQPSSSANEVARQLSTIVHECGHFFDLGQSGFDDATYVITPTLRFQCSGGSSRGTPARSLINDDELSSLRAPCGGRGSFDCDSYADIYLDGDPNDGRFDSGDQGFDMLLEETVQYVNSLASGYALSDRYVGSVSERDGILTFLWYVGRYLKMTREDHPAAYLKLSEDSCWRRAILTVWGRAWLYLEATEGDPALGIADRTLIALVRDARILDEIQRLRVLEGCEAP
;
A
#
# COMPACT_ATOMS: atom_id res chain seq x y z
N MET A 1 7.06 23.62 17.88
CA MET A 1 6.84 23.82 16.44
C MET A 1 6.76 22.52 15.63
N VAL A 2 7.38 21.40 16.08
CA VAL A 2 7.30 20.09 15.38
C VAL A 2 5.91 19.43 15.43
N ARG A 3 5.10 19.69 16.47
CA ARG A 3 3.75 19.11 16.64
C ARG A 3 2.71 19.52 15.59
N THR A 4 2.87 20.67 14.93
CA THR A 4 1.86 21.18 13.99
C THR A 4 2.11 20.68 12.56
N LEU A 5 3.35 20.32 12.21
CA LEU A 5 3.69 19.82 10.88
C LEU A 5 3.20 18.37 10.69
N VAL A 6 3.43 17.50 11.67
CA VAL A 6 3.08 16.07 11.57
C VAL A 6 1.56 15.81 11.60
N VAL A 7 0.79 16.65 12.30
CA VAL A 7 -0.69 16.56 12.30
C VAL A 7 -1.28 17.10 11.00
N GLY A 8 -0.58 18.03 10.31
CA GLY A 8 -0.94 18.44 8.95
C GLY A 8 -0.75 17.32 7.93
N LEU A 9 0.36 16.56 8.03
CA LEU A 9 0.70 15.45 7.13
C LEU A 9 -0.40 14.36 7.04
N LEU A 10 -1.00 13.98 8.18
CA LEU A 10 -1.94 12.85 8.25
C LEU A 10 -3.38 13.24 7.83
N LEU A 11 -3.73 14.53 7.86
CA LEU A 11 -5.10 14.98 7.54
C LEU A 11 -5.41 15.01 6.03
N PHE A 12 -4.41 14.94 5.16
CA PHE A 12 -4.60 15.03 3.71
C PHE A 12 -4.85 13.66 3.05
N GLY A 13 -4.29 12.56 3.57
CA GLY A 13 -4.51 11.21 3.03
C GLY A 13 -5.97 10.75 3.12
N SER A 14 -6.68 11.14 4.18
CA SER A 14 -8.06 10.72 4.44
C SER A 14 -9.08 11.31 3.46
N LEU A 15 -8.79 12.50 2.89
CA LEU A 15 -9.67 13.14 1.91
C LEU A 15 -9.77 12.34 0.61
N ALA A 16 -8.68 11.68 0.18
CA ALA A 16 -8.68 10.83 -1.03
C ALA A 16 -9.59 9.60 -0.87
N CYS A 17 -9.56 8.95 0.31
CA CYS A 17 -10.36 7.76 0.60
C CYS A 17 -11.84 8.06 0.92
N GLU A 18 -12.18 9.29 1.32
CA GLU A 18 -13.55 9.68 1.72
C GLU A 18 -14.32 10.42 0.62
N GLU A 19 -13.65 11.27 -0.18
CA GLU A 19 -14.31 12.09 -1.22
C GLU A 19 -14.92 11.23 -2.35
N GLU A 20 -14.36 10.05 -2.63
CA GLU A 20 -14.83 9.17 -3.69
C GLU A 20 -16.01 8.27 -3.28
N ARG A 21 -16.19 8.00 -1.97
CA ARG A 21 -17.31 7.20 -1.44
C ARG A 21 -18.68 7.79 -1.76
N ASN A 22 -18.78 9.12 -1.90
CA ASN A 22 -20.03 9.80 -2.23
C ASN A 22 -20.47 9.64 -3.69
N ARG A 23 -19.62 9.12 -4.60
CA ARG A 23 -19.93 9.03 -6.03
C ARG A 23 -20.45 7.65 -6.48
N SER A 24 -20.32 6.61 -5.66
CA SER A 24 -20.54 5.19 -6.02
C SER A 24 -22.02 4.71 -6.03
N THR A 25 -23.01 5.57 -5.76
CA THR A 25 -24.42 5.16 -5.58
C THR A 25 -25.20 4.85 -6.88
N SER A 26 -24.56 4.69 -8.04
CA SER A 26 -25.23 4.47 -9.34
C SER A 26 -24.97 3.09 -9.98
N ARG A 27 -25.57 2.04 -9.40
CA ARG A 27 -26.19 0.80 -9.99
C ARG A 27 -25.61 0.15 -11.28
N ARG A 28 -25.36 -1.18 -11.27
CA ARG A 28 -26.30 -2.30 -11.64
C ARG A 28 -25.62 -3.70 -11.57
N THR A 29 -26.33 -4.70 -11.02
CA THR A 29 -25.93 -6.10 -10.75
C THR A 29 -26.37 -7.10 -11.82
N THR A 30 -25.56 -8.15 -12.06
CA THR A 30 -25.98 -9.50 -12.53
C THR A 30 -24.98 -10.57 -12.04
N THR A 31 -25.50 -11.70 -11.56
CA THR A 31 -24.84 -12.83 -10.86
C THR A 31 -24.61 -14.08 -11.74
N ASP A 32 -23.83 -15.04 -11.19
CA ASP A 32 -23.81 -16.52 -11.37
C ASP A 32 -22.42 -17.05 -11.82
N GLY A 33 -21.78 -18.12 -11.30
CA GLY A 33 -22.06 -19.08 -10.23
C GLY A 33 -21.28 -20.42 -10.42
N GLY A 34 -20.20 -20.67 -9.65
CA GLY A 34 -19.55 -21.97 -9.27
C GLY A 34 -19.11 -23.00 -10.34
N PRO A 35 -18.51 -24.19 -9.99
CA PRO A 35 -18.04 -24.73 -8.70
C PRO A 35 -16.64 -25.47 -8.71
N ARG A 36 -16.27 -26.03 -7.54
CA ARG A 36 -15.02 -26.71 -7.05
C ARG A 36 -14.83 -28.20 -7.47
N SER A 37 -13.60 -28.74 -7.27
CA SER A 37 -13.27 -29.97 -6.45
C SER A 37 -11.79 -30.44 -6.63
N ASP A 38 -11.02 -30.61 -5.53
CA ASP A 38 -10.51 -31.88 -4.91
C ASP A 38 -9.32 -32.57 -5.64
N GLY A 39 -8.23 -33.09 -5.07
CA GLY A 39 -7.71 -33.26 -3.70
C GLY A 39 -6.61 -34.37 -3.67
N GLY A 40 -5.41 -34.07 -3.12
CA GLY A 40 -4.37 -34.97 -2.53
C GLY A 40 -3.76 -36.14 -3.35
N PRO A 41 -2.83 -36.98 -2.80
CA PRO A 41 -2.01 -36.86 -1.58
C PRO A 41 -0.53 -37.39 -1.66
N HIS A 42 0.30 -37.09 -0.62
CA HIS A 42 1.43 -37.83 0.06
C HIS A 42 2.57 -38.54 -0.75
N SER A 43 3.85 -38.69 -0.35
CA SER A 43 4.65 -38.71 0.91
C SER A 43 6.15 -38.84 0.51
N ASP A 44 7.12 -38.09 1.07
CA ASP A 44 8.01 -38.32 2.23
C ASP A 44 9.43 -38.88 1.94
N LEU A 45 10.40 -38.35 2.73
CA LEU A 45 11.73 -38.85 3.18
C LEU A 45 12.97 -38.58 2.29
N ASP A 46 14.16 -38.16 2.76
CA ASP A 46 14.69 -37.70 4.07
C ASP A 46 16.16 -37.21 3.89
N ALA A 47 16.65 -36.44 4.88
CA ALA A 47 18.01 -36.23 5.40
C ALA A 47 19.12 -35.43 4.65
N GLY A 48 19.61 -34.34 5.30
CA GLY A 48 21.06 -34.11 5.42
C GLY A 48 21.62 -32.67 5.42
N ALA A 49 21.22 -31.84 6.40
CA ALA A 49 21.90 -30.64 6.92
C ALA A 49 23.16 -30.09 6.20
N THR A 50 22.99 -29.02 5.39
CA THR A 50 23.86 -27.84 5.25
C THR A 50 23.22 -26.86 4.24
N ASP A 51 22.32 -25.97 4.65
CA ASP A 51 22.07 -24.64 4.07
C ASP A 51 20.90 -23.98 4.83
N ALA A 52 20.74 -22.66 4.68
CA ALA A 52 19.72 -21.85 5.34
C ALA A 52 18.33 -22.53 5.34
N GLY A 53 17.79 -22.79 6.54
CA GLY A 53 16.59 -23.60 6.72
C GLY A 53 15.37 -23.06 6.00
N ASP A 54 14.97 -23.77 4.94
CA ASP A 54 13.61 -23.90 4.42
C ASP A 54 12.65 -24.35 5.55
N GLU A 55 12.15 -23.41 6.33
CA GLU A 55 10.74 -23.47 6.72
C GLU A 55 9.99 -22.68 5.65
N VAL A 56 9.39 -23.41 4.71
CA VAL A 56 8.43 -22.83 3.78
C VAL A 56 7.22 -22.42 4.61
N ASP A 57 7.29 -21.21 5.18
CA ASP A 57 6.11 -20.53 5.68
C ASP A 57 5.17 -20.42 4.47
N GLY A 58 4.09 -21.18 4.48
CA GLY A 58 3.25 -21.56 3.33
C GLY A 58 2.42 -20.40 2.75
N GLY A 59 2.99 -19.20 2.71
CA GLY A 59 2.38 -18.00 2.14
C GLY A 59 2.19 -18.10 0.63
N THR A 60 1.24 -17.32 0.14
CA THR A 60 1.01 -17.14 -1.29
C THR A 60 2.12 -16.27 -1.88
N ARG A 61 2.52 -16.55 -3.12
CA ARG A 61 3.47 -15.74 -3.89
C ARG A 61 2.76 -15.08 -5.06
N PRO A 62 3.18 -13.87 -5.49
CA PRO A 62 2.74 -13.33 -6.76
C PRO A 62 3.23 -14.20 -7.92
N SER A 63 2.39 -14.41 -8.94
CA SER A 63 2.69 -15.20 -10.15
C SER A 63 2.50 -14.43 -11.45
N VAL A 64 2.36 -13.11 -11.35
CA VAL A 64 2.19 -12.19 -12.49
C VAL A 64 3.52 -11.85 -13.17
N SER A 65 3.46 -11.37 -14.42
CA SER A 65 4.63 -11.01 -15.22
C SER A 65 5.41 -9.79 -14.73
N GLU A 66 4.83 -9.01 -13.84
CA GLU A 66 5.36 -7.75 -13.32
C GLU A 66 6.30 -7.94 -12.15
N VAL A 67 6.41 -9.18 -11.65
CA VAL A 67 7.42 -9.63 -10.70
C VAL A 67 8.36 -10.64 -11.39
N ASP A 68 9.57 -10.78 -10.87
CA ASP A 68 10.47 -11.86 -11.31
C ASP A 68 10.40 -13.01 -10.28
N PRO A 69 9.91 -14.20 -10.65
CA PRO A 69 9.74 -15.32 -9.72
C PRO A 69 11.05 -15.81 -9.07
N ALA A 70 12.20 -15.46 -9.64
CA ALA A 70 13.52 -15.76 -9.08
C ALA A 70 14.11 -14.61 -8.25
N CYS A 71 13.45 -13.45 -8.21
CA CYS A 71 13.94 -12.25 -7.52
C CYS A 71 13.13 -11.95 -6.26
N LEU A 72 13.62 -11.00 -5.44
CA LEU A 72 13.03 -10.67 -4.14
C LEU A 72 11.54 -10.31 -4.20
N ASP A 73 11.09 -9.67 -5.27
CA ASP A 73 9.70 -9.28 -5.47
C ASP A 73 8.79 -10.47 -5.82
N GLY A 74 9.24 -11.43 -6.65
CA GLY A 74 8.49 -12.67 -6.92
C GLY A 74 8.64 -13.73 -5.83
N LEU A 75 9.68 -13.65 -5.01
CA LEU A 75 9.90 -14.52 -3.86
C LEU A 75 9.15 -14.06 -2.60
N TYR A 76 8.55 -12.86 -2.62
CA TYR A 76 7.74 -12.37 -1.51
C TYR A 76 6.58 -13.33 -1.22
N THR A 77 6.41 -13.68 0.05
CA THR A 77 5.34 -14.57 0.53
C THR A 77 4.59 -13.96 1.69
N GLU A 78 3.26 -14.08 1.68
CA GLU A 78 2.40 -13.72 2.82
C GLU A 78 1.15 -14.61 2.84
N SER A 79 0.60 -14.87 4.03
CA SER A 79 -0.72 -15.48 4.13
C SER A 79 -1.79 -14.47 3.73
N LEU A 80 -2.57 -14.80 2.70
CA LEU A 80 -3.65 -13.92 2.25
C LEU A 80 -4.74 -13.73 3.32
N PRO A 81 -5.39 -12.56 3.35
CA PRO A 81 -6.58 -12.32 4.15
C PRO A 81 -7.66 -13.39 3.97
N MET A 82 -8.31 -13.74 5.08
CA MET A 82 -9.39 -14.71 5.14
C MET A 82 -10.74 -14.01 4.94
N ALA A 83 -11.00 -13.48 3.75
CA ALA A 83 -12.21 -12.69 3.45
C ALA A 83 -13.52 -13.41 3.82
N GLY A 84 -13.55 -14.75 3.71
CA GLY A 84 -14.69 -15.58 4.06
C GLY A 84 -14.84 -15.94 5.54
N ALA A 85 -13.95 -15.49 6.44
CA ALA A 85 -14.08 -15.77 7.86
C ALA A 85 -15.33 -15.07 8.44
N ASP A 86 -16.10 -15.81 9.25
CA ASP A 86 -17.35 -15.32 9.82
C ASP A 86 -17.12 -14.29 10.92
N ILE A 87 -17.76 -13.13 10.78
CA ILE A 87 -17.76 -12.02 11.72
C ILE A 87 -19.17 -11.58 12.12
N ASP A 88 -20.20 -12.34 11.74
CA ASP A 88 -21.59 -11.91 11.93
C ASP A 88 -21.96 -11.80 13.42
N SER A 89 -21.39 -12.65 14.28
CA SER A 89 -21.52 -12.52 15.73
C SER A 89 -20.90 -11.23 16.27
N ASP A 90 -19.78 -10.79 15.70
CA ASP A 90 -19.09 -9.57 16.12
C ASP A 90 -19.88 -8.34 15.66
N VAL A 91 -20.43 -8.39 14.45
CA VAL A 91 -21.32 -7.36 13.90
C VAL A 91 -22.60 -7.24 14.74
N ALA A 92 -23.22 -8.37 15.10
CA ALA A 92 -24.46 -8.39 15.87
C ALA A 92 -24.27 -7.91 17.33
N SER A 93 -23.08 -8.12 17.91
CA SER A 93 -22.76 -7.73 19.28
C SER A 93 -22.12 -6.35 19.41
N TYR A 94 -21.91 -5.65 18.29
CA TYR A 94 -21.26 -4.34 18.24
C TYR A 94 -21.88 -3.32 19.20
N GLN A 95 -21.02 -2.61 19.92
CA GLN A 95 -21.36 -1.46 20.72
C GLN A 95 -20.43 -0.30 20.36
N PRO A 96 -20.94 0.93 20.14
CA PRO A 96 -20.09 2.09 19.85
C PRO A 96 -18.99 2.35 20.90
N THR A 97 -19.27 2.04 22.17
CA THR A 97 -18.30 2.16 23.27
C THR A 97 -17.18 1.11 23.23
N ALA A 98 -17.30 0.07 22.40
CA ALA A 98 -16.35 -1.02 22.24
C ALA A 98 -15.73 -1.06 20.83
N VAL A 99 -15.73 0.06 20.11
CA VAL A 99 -15.32 0.14 18.70
C VAL A 99 -13.91 -0.39 18.44
N ARG A 100 -12.94 -0.06 19.31
CA ARG A 100 -11.57 -0.60 19.20
C ARG A 100 -11.54 -2.11 19.31
N ALA A 101 -12.26 -2.68 20.27
CA ALA A 101 -12.30 -4.13 20.45
C ALA A 101 -12.91 -4.80 19.22
N PHE A 102 -13.98 -4.24 18.66
CA PHE A 102 -14.59 -4.72 17.42
C PHE A 102 -13.59 -4.70 16.24
N ILE A 103 -12.89 -3.58 16.01
CA ILE A 103 -11.88 -3.44 14.96
C ILE A 103 -10.81 -4.54 15.07
N LEU A 104 -10.24 -4.71 16.26
CA LEU A 104 -9.17 -5.69 16.49
C LEU A 104 -9.66 -7.14 16.35
N THR A 105 -10.87 -7.46 16.80
CA THR A 105 -11.47 -8.80 16.65
C THR A 105 -11.77 -9.13 15.19
N VAL A 106 -12.32 -8.19 14.42
CA VAL A 106 -12.59 -8.40 12.99
C VAL A 106 -11.29 -8.59 12.21
N LEU A 107 -10.29 -7.74 12.45
CA LEU A 107 -8.99 -7.85 11.80
C LEU A 107 -8.27 -9.14 12.22
N GLU A 108 -8.34 -9.56 13.48
CA GLU A 108 -7.77 -10.85 13.91
C GLU A 108 -8.33 -12.04 13.10
N LYS A 109 -9.62 -12.00 12.76
CA LYS A 109 -10.27 -13.07 12.01
C LYS A 109 -9.99 -13.01 10.51
N ARG A 110 -9.91 -11.80 9.93
CA ARG A 110 -9.90 -11.62 8.47
C ARG A 110 -8.57 -11.13 7.92
N TYR A 111 -7.82 -10.35 8.67
CA TYR A 111 -6.51 -9.83 8.26
C TYR A 111 -5.57 -9.61 9.47
N PRO A 112 -4.96 -10.69 10.00
CA PRO A 112 -4.11 -10.61 11.19
C PRO A 112 -2.94 -9.62 11.09
N ILE A 113 -2.39 -9.42 9.88
CA ILE A 113 -1.34 -8.41 9.66
C ILE A 113 -1.92 -7.00 9.81
N GLY A 114 -3.11 -6.72 9.28
CA GLY A 114 -3.82 -5.45 9.53
C GLY A 114 -4.09 -5.22 11.02
N LYS A 115 -4.42 -6.26 11.79
CA LYS A 115 -4.54 -6.15 13.27
C LYS A 115 -3.22 -5.68 13.89
N ALA A 116 -2.10 -6.30 13.52
CA ALA A 116 -0.79 -5.95 14.05
C ALA A 116 -0.38 -4.51 13.67
N VAL A 117 -0.72 -4.07 12.45
CA VAL A 117 -0.53 -2.68 12.01
C VAL A 117 -1.33 -1.71 12.89
N VAL A 118 -2.61 -1.99 13.14
CA VAL A 118 -3.47 -1.16 14.00
C VAL A 118 -2.95 -1.14 15.45
N GLU A 119 -2.56 -2.29 16.01
CA GLU A 119 -1.97 -2.35 17.36
C GLU A 119 -0.66 -1.54 17.44
N GLY A 120 0.18 -1.62 16.40
CA GLY A 120 1.40 -0.84 16.29
C GLY A 120 1.16 0.67 16.24
N GLY A 121 0.19 1.11 15.43
CA GLY A 121 -0.22 2.51 15.36
C GLY A 121 -0.77 3.04 16.68
N LEU A 122 -1.62 2.25 17.35
CA LEU A 122 -2.17 2.58 18.68
C LEU A 122 -1.11 2.64 19.79
N ALA A 123 0.00 1.90 19.65
CA ALA A 123 1.12 1.98 20.57
C ALA A 123 1.89 3.32 20.43
N ASN A 124 1.80 3.99 19.27
CA ASN A 124 2.43 5.29 19.05
C ASN A 124 1.62 6.46 19.62
N THR A 125 1.69 6.63 20.94
CA THR A 125 1.05 7.75 21.64
C THR A 125 1.59 9.15 21.29
N ARG A 126 2.66 9.28 20.50
CA ARG A 126 3.22 10.59 20.12
C ARG A 126 2.38 11.32 19.08
N LEU A 127 1.74 10.56 18.19
CA LEU A 127 0.90 11.08 17.11
C LEU A 127 -0.59 11.11 17.49
N GLY A 128 -0.91 10.60 18.67
CA GLY A 128 -2.27 10.50 19.19
C GLY A 128 -2.87 9.13 18.88
N ASP A 129 -4.19 9.10 18.79
CA ASP A 129 -4.96 7.88 18.56
C ASP A 129 -5.44 7.82 17.11
N CYS A 130 -4.90 6.92 16.30
CA CYS A 130 -5.27 6.81 14.88
C CYS A 130 -6.74 6.42 14.69
N ILE A 131 -7.32 5.60 15.57
CA ILE A 131 -8.74 5.25 15.45
C ILE A 131 -9.61 6.47 15.74
N ASP A 132 -9.33 7.22 16.81
CA ASP A 132 -10.15 8.39 17.14
C ASP A 132 -10.04 9.51 16.11
N GLN A 133 -8.89 9.62 15.42
CA GLN A 133 -8.66 10.63 14.38
C GLN A 133 -9.38 10.32 13.06
N PHE A 134 -9.39 9.05 12.64
CA PHE A 134 -9.79 8.68 11.27
C PHE A 134 -11.08 7.86 11.18
N LEU A 135 -11.64 7.40 12.30
CA LEU A 135 -12.90 6.66 12.28
C LEU A 135 -14.09 7.59 12.48
N GLN A 136 -14.79 7.96 11.41
CA GLN A 136 -16.09 8.63 11.50
C GLN A 136 -16.97 8.32 10.28
N PRO A 137 -18.26 7.91 10.46
CA PRO A 137 -18.96 7.64 11.71
C PRO A 137 -18.71 6.23 12.27
N SER A 138 -18.97 6.02 13.56
CA SER A 138 -18.84 4.74 14.27
C SER A 138 -20.14 4.25 14.92
N SER A 139 -21.30 4.69 14.41
CA SER A 139 -22.59 4.42 15.06
C SER A 139 -23.07 2.98 14.90
N SER A 140 -22.58 2.26 13.88
CA SER A 140 -22.89 0.84 13.63
C SER A 140 -21.67 0.03 13.19
N ALA A 141 -21.69 -1.29 13.42
CA ALA A 141 -20.60 -2.18 12.99
C ALA A 141 -20.35 -2.13 11.48
N ASN A 142 -21.39 -2.00 10.66
CA ASN A 142 -21.25 -1.91 9.21
C ASN A 142 -20.58 -0.59 8.78
N GLU A 143 -20.81 0.52 9.50
CA GLU A 143 -20.09 1.76 9.24
C GLU A 143 -18.60 1.62 9.55
N VAL A 144 -18.27 0.98 10.67
CA VAL A 144 -16.89 0.73 11.08
C VAL A 144 -16.19 -0.24 10.12
N ALA A 145 -16.83 -1.36 9.79
CA ALA A 145 -16.27 -2.37 8.89
C ALA A 145 -15.92 -1.81 7.51
N ARG A 146 -16.76 -0.91 6.98
CA ARG A 146 -16.50 -0.20 5.69
C ARG A 146 -15.33 0.78 5.74
N GLN A 147 -14.85 1.15 6.92
CA GLN A 147 -13.73 2.06 7.11
C GLN A 147 -12.46 1.34 7.53
N LEU A 148 -12.47 0.02 7.72
CA LEU A 148 -11.31 -0.71 8.21
C LEU A 148 -10.09 -0.60 7.27
N SER A 149 -10.27 -0.48 5.96
CA SER A 149 -9.15 -0.16 5.05
C SER A 149 -8.49 1.18 5.41
N THR A 150 -9.28 2.24 5.57
CA THR A 150 -8.78 3.55 6.04
C THR A 150 -8.12 3.44 7.41
N ILE A 151 -8.70 2.71 8.36
CA ILE A 151 -8.11 2.57 9.70
C ILE A 151 -6.77 1.83 9.67
N VAL A 152 -6.66 0.75 8.90
CA VAL A 152 -5.38 0.04 8.76
C VAL A 152 -4.34 0.92 8.07
N HIS A 153 -4.72 1.67 7.04
CA HIS A 153 -3.87 2.63 6.34
C HIS A 153 -3.32 3.71 7.30
N GLU A 154 -4.23 4.42 7.97
CA GLU A 154 -3.87 5.56 8.81
C GLU A 154 -3.12 5.14 10.07
N CYS A 155 -3.52 4.03 10.70
CA CYS A 155 -2.73 3.45 11.80
C CYS A 155 -1.37 2.92 11.33
N GLY A 156 -1.24 2.54 10.06
CA GLY A 156 0.01 2.16 9.42
C GLY A 156 1.02 3.31 9.41
N HIS A 157 0.59 4.51 8.99
CA HIS A 157 1.43 5.71 9.12
C HIS A 157 1.91 5.91 10.56
N PHE A 158 1.02 5.74 11.54
CA PHE A 158 1.37 5.91 12.95
C PHE A 158 2.42 4.89 13.39
N PHE A 159 2.33 3.66 12.88
CA PHE A 159 3.25 2.60 13.24
C PHE A 159 4.63 2.82 12.66
N ASP A 160 4.70 3.18 11.38
CA ASP A 160 5.94 3.42 10.64
C ASP A 160 6.65 4.69 11.14
N LEU A 161 5.92 5.80 11.26
CA LEU A 161 6.46 7.07 11.78
C LEU A 161 6.84 6.98 13.26
N GLY A 162 6.16 6.13 14.04
CA GLY A 162 6.48 5.89 15.45
C GLY A 162 7.82 5.21 15.68
N GLN A 163 8.29 4.45 14.68
CA GLN A 163 9.57 3.74 14.69
C GLN A 163 10.64 4.44 13.86
N SER A 164 10.25 5.39 13.02
CA SER A 164 11.16 6.21 12.24
C SER A 164 11.99 7.16 13.11
N GLY A 165 13.22 7.38 12.65
CA GLY A 165 14.16 8.34 13.22
C GLY A 165 14.07 9.69 12.51
N PHE A 166 15.01 10.58 12.82
CA PHE A 166 15.09 11.88 12.15
C PHE A 166 15.56 11.76 10.69
N ASP A 167 16.48 10.85 10.41
CA ASP A 167 17.03 10.59 9.07
C ASP A 167 16.77 9.15 8.59
N ASP A 168 16.04 8.36 9.37
CA ASP A 168 15.75 6.94 9.10
C ASP A 168 14.25 6.72 8.94
N ALA A 169 13.81 6.21 7.79
CA ALA A 169 12.44 5.83 7.51
C ALA A 169 12.24 4.34 7.79
N THR A 170 11.20 3.99 8.55
CA THR A 170 10.83 2.61 8.86
C THR A 170 9.61 2.20 8.04
N TYR A 171 9.66 0.99 7.48
CA TYR A 171 8.56 0.35 6.76
C TYR A 171 8.24 -0.98 7.41
N VAL A 172 7.12 -1.10 8.10
CA VAL A 172 6.65 -2.39 8.63
C VAL A 172 5.81 -3.08 7.56
N ILE A 173 6.38 -4.12 6.95
CA ILE A 173 5.73 -4.88 5.89
C ILE A 173 4.82 -5.95 6.50
N THR A 174 5.36 -6.69 7.48
CA THR A 174 4.64 -7.67 8.29
C THR A 174 5.17 -7.62 9.73
N PRO A 175 4.57 -8.33 10.69
CA PRO A 175 5.12 -8.41 12.05
C PRO A 175 6.58 -8.90 12.12
N THR A 176 7.01 -9.70 11.16
CA THR A 176 8.35 -10.32 11.10
C THR A 176 9.28 -9.66 10.08
N LEU A 177 8.76 -8.87 9.14
CA LEU A 177 9.53 -8.21 8.10
C LEU A 177 9.41 -6.69 8.18
N ARG A 178 10.55 -6.03 8.34
CA ARG A 178 10.65 -4.57 8.39
C ARG A 178 11.92 -4.08 7.72
N PHE A 179 11.88 -2.84 7.22
CA PHE A 179 13.05 -2.11 6.74
C PHE A 179 13.21 -0.82 7.52
N GLN A 180 14.46 -0.41 7.74
CA GLN A 180 14.79 0.89 8.32
C GLN A 180 15.91 1.50 7.48
N CYS A 181 15.55 2.40 6.57
CA CYS A 181 16.45 2.92 5.55
C CYS A 181 16.74 4.40 5.79
N SER A 182 18.03 4.76 5.68
CA SER A 182 18.50 6.13 5.97
C SER A 182 18.54 7.01 4.71
N GLY A 183 18.35 8.31 4.89
CA GLY A 183 18.65 9.32 3.87
C GLY A 183 17.69 9.35 2.67
N GLY A 184 16.46 8.86 2.84
CA GLY A 184 15.40 8.92 1.82
C GLY A 184 14.57 10.20 1.85
N SER A 185 14.71 11.03 2.90
CA SER A 185 13.96 12.28 3.06
C SER A 185 14.30 13.32 1.99
N SER A 186 13.55 14.42 1.96
CA SER A 186 13.79 15.55 1.05
C SER A 186 15.17 16.23 1.19
N ARG A 187 15.98 15.80 2.18
CA ARG A 187 17.39 16.18 2.34
C ARG A 187 18.35 15.30 1.52
N GLY A 188 17.95 14.06 1.25
CA GLY A 188 18.74 13.07 0.51
C GLY A 188 18.18 12.73 -0.85
N THR A 189 16.90 13.03 -1.10
CA THR A 189 16.20 12.78 -2.37
C THR A 189 15.37 14.00 -2.78
N PRO A 190 15.08 14.21 -4.08
CA PRO A 190 14.24 15.34 -4.51
C PRO A 190 12.79 15.24 -4.01
N ALA A 191 12.07 16.35 -4.02
CA ALA A 191 10.63 16.35 -3.74
C ALA A 191 9.88 15.46 -4.73
N ARG A 192 8.87 14.71 -4.25
CA ARG A 192 8.05 13.83 -5.09
C ARG A 192 7.18 14.59 -6.08
N SER A 193 6.81 15.84 -5.79
CA SER A 193 6.07 16.72 -6.71
C SER A 193 6.79 16.94 -8.04
N LEU A 194 8.12 16.83 -8.10
CA LEU A 194 8.88 17.01 -9.35
C LEU A 194 8.51 16.03 -10.45
N ILE A 195 7.91 14.87 -10.13
CA ILE A 195 7.44 13.96 -11.19
C ILE A 195 6.28 14.58 -11.99
N ASN A 196 5.57 15.60 -11.50
CA ASN A 196 4.57 16.33 -12.30
C ASN A 196 5.14 16.97 -13.58
N ASP A 197 6.44 17.24 -13.61
CA ASP A 197 7.11 17.86 -14.75
C ASP A 197 7.74 16.85 -15.72
N ASP A 198 7.62 15.54 -15.45
CA ASP A 198 8.17 14.50 -16.32
C ASP A 198 7.34 14.28 -17.60
N GLU A 199 7.88 13.51 -18.54
CA GLU A 199 7.18 13.19 -19.80
C GLU A 199 5.94 12.30 -19.61
N LEU A 200 5.82 11.64 -18.46
CA LEU A 200 4.76 10.68 -18.14
C LEU A 200 3.55 11.34 -17.48
N SER A 201 3.69 12.54 -16.92
CA SER A 201 2.62 13.29 -16.26
C SER A 201 1.42 13.53 -17.17
N SER A 202 1.67 13.73 -18.46
CA SER A 202 0.63 13.93 -19.47
C SER A 202 -0.24 12.69 -19.72
N LEU A 203 0.21 11.49 -19.35
CA LEU A 203 -0.57 10.25 -19.49
C LEU A 203 -1.73 10.18 -18.50
N ARG A 204 -1.61 10.88 -17.36
CA ARG A 204 -2.68 11.05 -16.38
C ARG A 204 -2.42 12.33 -15.58
N ALA A 205 -2.87 13.46 -16.13
CA ALA A 205 -2.65 14.77 -15.52
C ALA A 205 -3.46 14.94 -14.22
N PRO A 206 -3.00 15.78 -13.27
CA PRO A 206 -3.75 16.11 -12.05
C PRO A 206 -5.17 16.62 -12.34
N CYS A 207 -6.11 16.33 -11.44
CA CYS A 207 -7.51 16.73 -11.59
C CYS A 207 -7.77 18.23 -11.35
N GLY A 208 -6.83 18.95 -10.73
CA GLY A 208 -7.00 20.36 -10.39
C GLY A 208 -8.16 20.61 -9.42
N GLY A 209 -8.38 19.67 -8.50
CA GLY A 209 -9.41 19.70 -7.46
C GLY A 209 -10.83 19.38 -7.94
N ARG A 210 -11.01 18.91 -9.19
CA ARG A 210 -12.35 18.64 -9.76
C ARG A 210 -12.80 17.20 -9.60
N GLY A 211 -11.87 16.27 -9.37
CA GLY A 211 -12.07 14.82 -9.31
C GLY A 211 -12.76 14.26 -10.55
N SER A 212 -12.07 13.47 -11.36
CA SER A 212 -12.67 12.76 -12.52
C SER A 212 -11.98 11.41 -12.73
N PHE A 213 -12.66 10.47 -13.37
CA PHE A 213 -12.08 9.16 -13.71
C PHE A 213 -10.89 9.27 -14.67
N ASP A 214 -10.86 10.32 -15.49
CA ASP A 214 -9.87 10.53 -16.56
C ASP A 214 -8.64 11.35 -16.11
N CYS A 215 -8.54 11.73 -14.85
CA CYS A 215 -7.42 12.50 -14.30
C CYS A 215 -6.92 11.89 -12.98
N ASP A 216 -5.77 12.35 -12.54
CA ASP A 216 -5.12 11.90 -11.31
C ASP A 216 -5.60 12.71 -10.10
N SER A 217 -6.54 12.15 -9.33
CA SER A 217 -7.01 12.76 -8.07
C SER A 217 -5.98 12.64 -6.95
N TYR A 218 -5.08 11.65 -7.00
CA TYR A 218 -4.02 11.49 -6.02
C TYR A 218 -2.95 12.57 -6.20
N ALA A 219 -2.65 12.98 -7.44
CA ALA A 219 -1.66 14.01 -7.70
C ALA A 219 -2.01 15.36 -7.03
N ASP A 220 -3.30 15.69 -6.94
CA ASP A 220 -3.78 16.91 -6.29
C ASP A 220 -3.50 16.95 -4.77
N ILE A 221 -3.17 15.80 -4.16
CA ILE A 221 -2.95 15.62 -2.72
C ILE A 221 -1.50 15.25 -2.42
N TYR A 222 -0.90 14.38 -3.24
CA TYR A 222 0.38 13.75 -2.96
C TYR A 222 1.53 14.35 -3.77
N LEU A 223 1.24 14.98 -4.90
CA LEU A 223 2.22 15.62 -5.76
C LEU A 223 2.02 17.15 -5.81
N ASP A 224 1.29 17.72 -4.86
CA ASP A 224 1.01 19.14 -4.80
C ASP A 224 2.25 19.98 -4.45
N GLY A 225 2.13 21.29 -4.59
CA GLY A 225 3.13 22.26 -4.14
C GLY A 225 4.26 22.56 -5.13
N ASP A 226 5.18 23.39 -4.65
CA ASP A 226 6.43 23.78 -5.34
C ASP A 226 7.58 23.75 -4.32
N PRO A 227 8.56 22.83 -4.47
CA PRO A 227 9.63 22.68 -3.49
C PRO A 227 10.57 23.89 -3.40
N ASN A 228 10.40 24.91 -4.26
CA ASN A 228 11.23 26.12 -4.30
C ASN A 228 10.55 27.37 -3.72
N ASP A 229 9.28 27.32 -3.33
CA ASP A 229 8.53 28.51 -2.92
C ASP A 229 8.68 28.87 -1.41
N GLY A 230 9.34 27.98 -0.65
CA GLY A 230 9.60 28.13 0.78
C GLY A 230 8.39 27.83 1.68
N ARG A 231 7.32 27.26 1.14
CA ARG A 231 6.21 26.64 1.86
C ARG A 231 6.43 25.12 1.91
N PHE A 232 5.66 24.46 2.76
CA PHE A 232 5.70 23.01 2.85
C PHE A 232 4.32 22.51 2.44
N ASP A 233 4.30 21.76 1.35
CA ASP A 233 3.17 21.03 0.81
C ASP A 233 3.44 19.52 0.88
N SER A 234 2.40 18.71 0.65
CA SER A 234 2.52 17.26 0.76
C SER A 234 3.48 16.69 -0.31
N GLY A 235 3.54 17.28 -1.50
CA GLY A 235 4.47 16.90 -2.56
C GLY A 235 5.93 17.30 -2.33
N ASP A 236 6.25 18.14 -1.33
CA ASP A 236 7.64 18.52 -1.00
C ASP A 236 8.43 17.42 -0.29
N GLN A 237 7.75 16.32 0.05
CA GLN A 237 8.34 15.17 0.71
C GLN A 237 9.22 14.34 -0.24
N GLY A 238 10.21 13.65 0.31
CA GLY A 238 11.14 12.83 -0.46
C GLY A 238 10.59 11.45 -0.83
N PHE A 239 11.49 10.59 -1.33
CA PHE A 239 11.17 9.21 -1.67
C PHE A 239 10.74 8.38 -0.46
N ASP A 240 11.25 8.68 0.73
CA ASP A 240 10.86 8.00 1.96
C ASP A 240 9.36 8.00 2.19
N MET A 241 8.73 9.18 2.10
CA MET A 241 7.31 9.33 2.27
C MET A 241 6.51 8.86 1.05
N LEU A 242 7.10 8.83 -0.14
CA LEU A 242 6.46 8.18 -1.30
C LEU A 242 6.36 6.66 -1.10
N LEU A 243 7.44 6.01 -0.64
CA LEU A 243 7.42 4.58 -0.38
C LEU A 243 6.57 4.23 0.84
N GLU A 244 6.56 5.07 1.87
CA GLU A 244 5.72 4.92 3.06
C GLU A 244 4.23 4.91 2.69
N GLU A 245 3.76 5.88 1.90
CA GLU A 245 2.41 5.88 1.36
C GLU A 245 2.13 4.63 0.51
N THR A 246 3.10 4.20 -0.30
CA THR A 246 2.95 2.98 -1.11
C THR A 246 2.71 1.76 -0.21
N VAL A 247 3.43 1.63 0.92
CA VAL A 247 3.20 0.57 1.91
C VAL A 247 1.77 0.64 2.47
N GLN A 248 1.28 1.84 2.78
CA GLN A 248 -0.07 1.99 3.31
C GLN A 248 -1.15 1.68 2.29
N TYR A 249 -0.96 2.00 1.02
CA TYR A 249 -1.90 1.57 -0.04
C TYR A 249 -1.88 0.06 -0.29
N VAL A 250 -0.75 -0.63 -0.07
CA VAL A 250 -0.74 -2.10 -0.02
C VAL A 250 -1.59 -2.61 1.15
N ASN A 251 -1.46 -1.99 2.33
CA ASN A 251 -2.27 -2.33 3.49
C ASN A 251 -3.77 -2.05 3.28
N SER A 252 -4.10 -0.98 2.56
CA SER A 252 -5.47 -0.64 2.14
C SER A 252 -6.07 -1.72 1.25
N LEU A 253 -5.36 -2.12 0.18
CA LEU A 253 -5.85 -3.18 -0.71
C LEU A 253 -6.00 -4.53 0.00
N ALA A 254 -5.06 -4.89 0.87
CA ALA A 254 -5.15 -6.10 1.67
C ALA A 254 -6.37 -6.09 2.62
N SER A 255 -6.65 -4.95 3.24
CA SER A 255 -7.82 -4.76 4.10
C SER A 255 -9.12 -4.74 3.31
N GLY A 256 -9.11 -4.11 2.13
CA GLY A 256 -10.23 -4.11 1.19
C GLY A 256 -10.56 -5.53 0.71
N TYR A 257 -9.54 -6.34 0.41
CA TYR A 257 -9.71 -7.75 0.09
C TYR A 257 -10.33 -8.53 1.26
N ALA A 258 -9.86 -8.30 2.48
CA ALA A 258 -10.38 -8.95 3.68
C ALA A 258 -11.87 -8.67 3.96
N LEU A 259 -12.38 -7.54 3.46
CA LEU A 259 -13.70 -7.00 3.80
C LEU A 259 -14.53 -6.60 2.59
N SER A 260 -14.25 -7.15 1.41
CA SER A 260 -14.92 -6.73 0.18
C SER A 260 -16.42 -7.00 0.21
N ASP A 261 -16.87 -8.02 0.95
CA ASP A 261 -18.28 -8.32 1.26
C ASP A 261 -19.00 -7.21 2.06
N ARG A 262 -18.27 -6.24 2.63
CA ARG A 262 -18.82 -5.14 3.43
C ARG A 262 -18.91 -3.83 2.66
N TYR A 263 -18.26 -3.70 1.50
CA TYR A 263 -18.38 -2.51 0.68
C TYR A 263 -19.76 -2.36 0.04
N VAL A 264 -20.14 -1.11 -0.21
CA VAL A 264 -21.35 -0.77 -0.94
C VAL A 264 -20.91 0.01 -2.19
N GLY A 265 -20.93 -0.67 -3.33
CA GLY A 265 -20.39 -0.12 -4.58
C GLY A 265 -18.89 -0.33 -4.71
N SER A 266 -18.30 0.30 -5.73
CA SER A 266 -16.85 0.25 -5.98
C SER A 266 -16.11 1.30 -5.15
N VAL A 267 -14.89 0.94 -4.75
CA VAL A 267 -13.90 1.76 -4.03
C VAL A 267 -12.55 1.73 -4.77
N SER A 268 -11.66 2.66 -4.47
CA SER A 268 -10.39 2.90 -5.19
C SER A 268 -9.17 2.20 -4.57
N GLU A 269 -9.36 1.04 -3.93
CA GLU A 269 -8.27 0.32 -3.25
C GLU A 269 -7.17 -0.12 -4.23
N ARG A 270 -7.54 -0.73 -5.37
CA ARG A 270 -6.60 -1.06 -6.45
C ARG A 270 -6.07 0.19 -7.13
N ASP A 271 -6.93 1.19 -7.34
CA ASP A 271 -6.56 2.43 -7.99
C ASP A 271 -5.44 3.16 -7.24
N GLY A 272 -5.54 3.23 -5.91
CA GLY A 272 -4.54 3.84 -5.04
C GLY A 272 -3.19 3.16 -5.18
N ILE A 273 -3.12 1.84 -4.94
CA ILE A 273 -1.82 1.14 -5.03
C ILE A 273 -1.24 1.19 -6.45
N LEU A 274 -2.04 1.06 -7.50
CA LEU A 274 -1.54 1.17 -8.88
C LEU A 274 -0.98 2.58 -9.17
N THR A 275 -1.62 3.63 -8.64
CA THR A 275 -1.13 5.00 -8.77
C THR A 275 0.23 5.16 -8.07
N PHE A 276 0.38 4.63 -6.86
CA PHE A 276 1.64 4.72 -6.12
C PHE A 276 2.76 3.87 -6.71
N LEU A 277 2.46 2.68 -7.26
CA LEU A 277 3.45 1.92 -8.05
C LEU A 277 3.92 2.70 -9.28
N TRP A 278 3.00 3.38 -9.96
CA TRP A 278 3.33 4.26 -11.08
C TRP A 278 4.21 5.43 -10.65
N TYR A 279 3.89 6.09 -9.53
CA TYR A 279 4.71 7.17 -8.96
C TYR A 279 6.11 6.69 -8.56
N VAL A 280 6.24 5.53 -7.93
CA VAL A 280 7.55 4.96 -7.56
C VAL A 280 8.41 4.77 -8.81
N GLY A 281 7.88 4.16 -9.87
CA GLY A 281 8.62 3.99 -11.12
C GLY A 281 9.01 5.31 -11.79
N ARG A 282 8.09 6.29 -11.83
CA ARG A 282 8.36 7.64 -12.35
C ARG A 282 9.47 8.33 -11.56
N TYR A 283 9.40 8.25 -10.24
CA TYR A 283 10.39 8.85 -9.34
C TYR A 283 11.77 8.22 -9.52
N LEU A 284 11.85 6.89 -9.65
CA LEU A 284 13.11 6.19 -9.96
C LEU A 284 13.68 6.62 -11.31
N LYS A 285 12.84 6.73 -12.35
CA LYS A 285 13.27 7.22 -13.66
C LYS A 285 13.78 8.66 -13.60
N MET A 286 13.02 9.57 -13.00
CA MET A 286 13.40 10.98 -12.81
C MET A 286 14.72 11.09 -12.04
N THR A 287 14.87 10.36 -10.93
CA THR A 287 16.12 10.40 -10.16
C THR A 287 17.28 9.83 -10.95
N ARG A 288 17.09 8.77 -11.75
CA ARG A 288 18.15 8.22 -12.61
C ARG A 288 18.66 9.25 -13.62
N GLU A 289 17.75 10.01 -14.21
CA GLU A 289 18.04 10.92 -15.32
C GLU A 289 18.55 12.28 -14.84
N ASP A 290 17.91 12.83 -13.81
CA ASP A 290 18.11 14.22 -13.41
C ASP A 290 18.80 14.37 -12.04
N HIS A 291 18.72 13.35 -11.17
CA HIS A 291 19.27 13.37 -9.82
C HIS A 291 20.12 12.13 -9.48
N PRO A 292 21.20 11.84 -10.23
CA PRO A 292 21.90 10.56 -10.17
C PRO A 292 22.48 10.20 -8.79
N ALA A 293 22.79 11.19 -7.95
CA ALA A 293 23.19 10.96 -6.56
C ALA A 293 22.06 10.37 -5.70
N ALA A 294 20.83 10.84 -5.89
CA ALA A 294 19.65 10.28 -5.24
C ALA A 294 19.34 8.89 -5.79
N TYR A 295 19.46 8.68 -7.11
CA TYR A 295 19.27 7.35 -7.70
C TYR A 295 20.26 6.34 -7.12
N LEU A 296 21.56 6.66 -7.10
CA LEU A 296 22.58 5.80 -6.47
C LEU A 296 22.24 5.47 -5.02
N LYS A 297 21.73 6.43 -4.25
CA LYS A 297 21.30 6.20 -2.87
C LYS A 297 20.13 5.22 -2.78
N LEU A 298 19.15 5.31 -3.68
CA LEU A 298 17.98 4.42 -3.69
C LEU A 298 18.29 3.04 -4.30
N SER A 299 19.18 2.99 -5.30
CA SER A 299 19.43 1.80 -6.10
C SER A 299 20.59 0.95 -5.56
N GLU A 300 21.67 1.56 -5.07
CA GLU A 300 22.87 0.83 -4.60
C GLU A 300 22.79 0.48 -3.11
N ASP A 301 22.09 1.28 -2.30
CA ASP A 301 21.83 0.96 -0.90
C ASP A 301 20.89 -0.25 -0.81
N SER A 302 21.39 -1.35 -0.24
CA SER A 302 20.64 -2.59 -0.17
C SER A 302 19.37 -2.47 0.67
N CYS A 303 19.30 -1.53 1.63
CA CYS A 303 18.06 -1.31 2.37
C CYS A 303 16.96 -0.79 1.44
N TRP A 304 17.24 0.30 0.72
CA TRP A 304 16.27 0.92 -0.18
C TRP A 304 15.86 -0.02 -1.31
N ARG A 305 16.83 -0.61 -2.00
CA ARG A 305 16.56 -1.53 -3.10
C ARG A 305 15.68 -2.70 -2.66
N ARG A 306 15.99 -3.33 -1.52
CA ARG A 306 15.22 -4.46 -1.01
C ARG A 306 13.84 -4.04 -0.50
N ALA A 307 13.72 -2.86 0.12
CA ALA A 307 12.42 -2.32 0.53
C ALA A 307 11.52 -2.09 -0.69
N ILE A 308 12.04 -1.44 -1.74
CA ILE A 308 11.29 -1.19 -2.98
C ILE A 308 10.83 -2.50 -3.62
N LEU A 309 11.74 -3.46 -3.84
CA LEU A 309 11.40 -4.76 -4.44
C LEU A 309 10.41 -5.56 -3.58
N THR A 310 10.56 -5.53 -2.26
CA THR A 310 9.61 -6.20 -1.35
C THR A 310 8.21 -5.59 -1.44
N VAL A 311 8.11 -4.25 -1.41
CA VAL A 311 6.82 -3.55 -1.52
C VAL A 311 6.19 -3.77 -2.89
N TRP A 312 6.99 -3.76 -3.95
CA TRP A 312 6.54 -4.09 -5.31
C TRP A 312 5.95 -5.50 -5.38
N GLY A 313 6.66 -6.50 -4.87
CA GLY A 313 6.20 -7.89 -4.82
C GLY A 313 4.91 -8.06 -4.03
N ARG A 314 4.85 -7.46 -2.84
CA ARG A 314 3.66 -7.48 -1.98
C ARG A 314 2.46 -6.79 -2.65
N ALA A 315 2.67 -5.68 -3.33
CA ALA A 315 1.61 -4.98 -4.07
C ALA A 315 1.02 -5.88 -5.16
N TRP A 316 1.88 -6.54 -5.96
CA TRP A 316 1.44 -7.45 -7.01
C TRP A 316 0.75 -8.71 -6.49
N LEU A 317 1.17 -9.23 -5.32
CA LEU A 317 0.47 -10.32 -4.64
C LEU A 317 -0.99 -9.96 -4.36
N TYR A 318 -1.25 -8.75 -3.87
CA TYR A 318 -2.61 -8.30 -3.58
C TYR A 318 -3.39 -7.86 -4.83
N LEU A 319 -2.73 -7.26 -5.82
CA LEU A 319 -3.35 -6.95 -7.11
C LEU A 319 -3.82 -8.20 -7.84
N GLU A 320 -3.01 -9.27 -7.84
CA GLU A 320 -3.38 -10.57 -8.39
C GLU A 320 -4.53 -11.22 -7.61
N ALA A 321 -4.41 -11.29 -6.27
CA ALA A 321 -5.43 -11.91 -5.43
C ALA A 321 -6.81 -11.23 -5.53
N THR A 322 -6.84 -9.95 -5.92
CA THR A 322 -8.07 -9.15 -6.02
C THR A 322 -8.56 -8.95 -7.44
N GLU A 323 -7.86 -9.39 -8.49
CA GLU A 323 -8.22 -9.08 -9.90
C GLU A 323 -9.70 -9.38 -10.24
N GLY A 324 -10.25 -10.45 -9.66
CA GLY A 324 -11.64 -10.87 -9.87
C GLY A 324 -12.71 -10.09 -9.09
N ASP A 325 -12.34 -9.16 -8.22
CA ASP A 325 -13.29 -8.40 -7.39
C ASP A 325 -13.54 -6.99 -7.97
N PRO A 326 -14.67 -6.74 -8.66
CA PRO A 326 -14.95 -5.44 -9.26
C PRO A 326 -15.28 -4.34 -8.23
N ALA A 327 -15.49 -4.67 -6.96
CA ALA A 327 -15.75 -3.68 -5.93
C ALA A 327 -14.48 -2.93 -5.50
N LEU A 328 -13.29 -3.49 -5.77
CA LEU A 328 -12.01 -2.95 -5.27
C LEU A 328 -11.28 -2.04 -6.28
N GLY A 329 -11.87 -1.75 -7.43
CA GLY A 329 -11.29 -0.86 -8.43
C GLY A 329 -12.34 -0.04 -9.15
N ILE A 330 -11.95 1.15 -9.60
CA ILE A 330 -12.79 2.10 -10.33
C ILE A 330 -12.22 2.34 -11.73
N ALA A 331 -10.95 2.74 -11.81
CA ALA A 331 -10.17 3.02 -13.02
C ALA A 331 -8.88 2.17 -13.10
N ASP A 332 -8.78 1.13 -12.27
CA ASP A 332 -7.68 0.17 -12.19
C ASP A 332 -7.14 -0.32 -13.55
N ARG A 333 -7.99 -0.58 -14.55
CA ARG A 333 -7.55 -0.99 -15.89
C ARG A 333 -6.70 0.08 -16.59
N THR A 334 -7.02 1.36 -16.41
CA THR A 334 -6.21 2.45 -16.96
C THR A 334 -4.89 2.56 -16.19
N LEU A 335 -4.95 2.45 -14.86
CA LEU A 335 -3.79 2.60 -13.99
C LEU A 335 -2.79 1.44 -14.15
N ILE A 336 -3.26 0.20 -14.29
CA ILE A 336 -2.38 -0.96 -14.53
C ILE A 336 -1.63 -0.81 -15.86
N ALA A 337 -2.22 -0.18 -16.88
CA ALA A 337 -1.54 0.10 -18.14
C ALA A 337 -0.40 1.12 -17.96
N LEU A 338 -0.54 2.08 -17.04
CA LEU A 338 0.51 3.04 -16.70
C LEU A 338 1.68 2.36 -15.96
N VAL A 339 1.37 1.49 -14.99
CA VAL A 339 2.39 0.71 -14.27
C VAL A 339 3.13 -0.25 -15.20
N ARG A 340 2.42 -0.83 -16.18
CA ARG A 340 2.98 -1.74 -17.20
C ARG A 340 3.72 -1.02 -18.34
N ASP A 341 3.81 0.31 -18.34
CA ASP A 341 4.64 1.01 -19.32
C ASP A 341 6.09 0.51 -19.18
N ALA A 342 6.74 0.17 -20.30
CA ALA A 342 8.09 -0.38 -20.28
C ALA A 342 9.08 0.55 -19.56
N ARG A 343 8.90 1.88 -19.65
CA ARG A 343 9.75 2.86 -18.97
C ARG A 343 9.64 2.79 -17.44
N ILE A 344 8.52 2.26 -16.93
CA ILE A 344 8.27 2.04 -15.51
C ILE A 344 8.84 0.69 -15.07
N LEU A 345 8.50 -0.38 -15.80
CA LEU A 345 8.97 -1.72 -15.50
C LEU A 345 10.50 -1.86 -15.63
N ASP A 346 11.12 -1.13 -16.55
CA ASP A 346 12.57 -1.09 -16.71
C ASP A 346 13.29 -0.56 -15.46
N GLU A 347 12.70 0.38 -14.71
CA GLU A 347 13.31 0.88 -13.47
C GLU A 347 13.29 -0.20 -12.38
N ILE A 348 12.22 -0.98 -12.27
CA ILE A 348 12.17 -2.13 -11.37
C ILE A 348 13.17 -3.20 -11.81
N GLN A 349 13.26 -3.48 -13.12
CA GLN A 349 14.23 -4.44 -13.64
C GLN A 349 15.68 -4.01 -13.35
N ARG A 350 16.02 -2.72 -13.42
CA ARG A 350 17.34 -2.22 -13.02
C ARG A 350 17.64 -2.53 -11.56
N LEU A 351 16.66 -2.36 -10.67
CA LEU A 351 16.81 -2.73 -9.26
C LEU A 351 17.01 -4.24 -9.09
N ARG A 352 16.27 -5.09 -9.82
CA ARG A 352 16.48 -6.55 -9.79
C ARG A 352 17.90 -6.94 -10.18
N VAL A 353 18.42 -6.35 -11.26
CA VAL A 353 19.81 -6.59 -11.72
C VAL A 353 20.82 -6.17 -10.66
N LEU A 354 20.63 -5.03 -9.99
CA LEU A 354 21.49 -4.58 -8.89
C LEU A 354 21.38 -5.46 -7.64
N GLU A 355 20.23 -6.11 -7.41
CA GLU A 355 20.07 -7.10 -6.35
C GLU A 355 20.72 -8.45 -6.70
N GLY A 356 21.18 -8.62 -7.95
CA GLY A 356 21.83 -9.84 -8.43
C GLY A 356 20.84 -10.88 -8.98
N CYS A 357 19.61 -10.48 -9.26
CA CYS A 357 18.65 -11.33 -9.97
C CYS A 357 19.07 -11.43 -11.45
N GLU A 358 18.88 -12.61 -12.05
CA GLU A 358 19.22 -12.81 -13.45
C GLU A 358 18.39 -11.86 -14.34
N ALA A 359 19.01 -11.30 -15.37
CA ALA A 359 18.24 -10.58 -16.38
C ALA A 359 17.41 -11.62 -17.16
N PRO A 360 16.09 -11.39 -17.34
CA PRO A 360 15.20 -12.33 -18.04
C PRO A 360 15.59 -12.56 -19.50
#